data_AF-A0ABD6HQW7-F1
#
_entry.id   AF-A0ABD6HQW7-F1
#
_cell.length_a   1.000
_cell.length_b   1.000
_cell.length_c   1.000
_cell.angle_alpha   90.00
_cell.angle_beta   90.00
_cell.angle_gamma   90.00
#
_symmetry.space_group_name_H-M   'P 1'
#
loop_
_entity.id
_entity.type
_entity.pdbx_description
1 polymer ?
#
loop_
_entity_poly.entity_id
_entity_poly.type
_entity_poly.pdbx_seq_one_letter_code
_entity_poly.pdbx_strand_id
1 'polypeptide(L)'
;MQIKVLGSAAGGGFPQWNCNCDNCRGVRSHSINATRRTQSSIAVSDDGKNWVLCNVSPDICHQLLASPELNNPDVLRGTGIGAIVLTDSQIDHCAGLLNLREGCP
;
A
#
# COMPACT_ATOMS: atom_id res chain seq x y z
N MET A 1 7.20 18.52 2.89
CA MET A 1 6.11 17.55 3.02
C MET A 1 5.96 16.82 1.70
N GLN A 2 6.23 15.52 1.71
CA GLN A 2 6.12 14.58 0.59
C GLN A 2 4.96 13.63 0.89
N ILE A 3 4.16 13.33 -0.13
CA ILE A 3 3.05 12.39 -0.04
C ILE A 3 3.23 11.37 -1.16
N LYS A 4 3.33 10.09 -0.78
CA LYS A 4 3.41 8.97 -1.70
C LYS A 4 2.09 8.20 -1.65
N VAL A 5 1.43 8.07 -2.81
CA VAL A 5 0.26 7.20 -2.94
C VAL A 5 0.75 5.77 -3.15
N LEU A 6 0.51 4.90 -2.17
CA LEU A 6 0.89 3.48 -2.24
C LEU A 6 -0.20 2.64 -2.90
N GLY A 7 -1.46 2.96 -2.60
CA GLY A 7 -2.64 2.38 -3.23
C GLY A 7 -3.77 3.40 -3.29
N SER A 8 -4.63 3.24 -4.30
CA SER A 8 -5.66 4.22 -4.65
C SER A 8 -7.02 3.60 -4.98
N ALA A 9 -7.17 2.29 -4.82
CA ALA A 9 -8.47 1.63 -4.90
C ALA A 9 -9.11 1.52 -3.50
N ALA A 10 -10.43 1.36 -3.47
CA ALA A 10 -11.14 0.99 -2.25
C ALA A 10 -10.88 -0.48 -1.86
N GLY A 11 -11.60 -0.98 -0.85
CA GLY A 11 -11.66 -2.39 -0.48
C GLY A 11 -11.80 -3.32 -1.68
N GLY A 12 -10.93 -4.32 -1.77
CA GLY A 12 -10.89 -5.30 -2.86
C GLY A 12 -9.94 -4.98 -4.02
N GLY A 13 -9.45 -3.74 -4.12
CA GLY A 13 -8.49 -3.35 -5.15
C GLY A 13 -9.10 -3.21 -6.55
N PHE A 14 -8.26 -3.00 -7.56
CA PHE A 14 -8.69 -2.94 -8.96
C PHE A 14 -7.68 -3.62 -9.90
N PRO A 15 -8.05 -4.69 -10.61
CA PRO A 15 -9.34 -5.38 -10.54
C PRO A 15 -9.52 -6.14 -9.23
N GLN A 16 -10.73 -6.14 -8.68
CA GLN A 16 -11.05 -6.98 -7.51
C GLN A 16 -11.09 -8.46 -7.91
N TRP A 17 -10.54 -9.33 -7.05
CA TRP A 17 -10.22 -10.73 -7.37
C TRP A 17 -11.40 -11.52 -7.97
N ASN A 18 -12.61 -11.33 -7.45
CA ASN A 18 -13.84 -12.03 -7.87
C ASN A 18 -14.81 -11.15 -8.68
N CYS A 19 -14.43 -9.93 -9.06
CA CYS A 19 -15.33 -9.01 -9.76
C CYS A 19 -15.20 -9.15 -11.28
N ASN A 20 -16.33 -9.24 -11.99
CA ASN A 20 -16.39 -9.33 -13.47
C ASN A 20 -17.22 -8.19 -14.10
N CYS A 21 -17.39 -7.08 -13.39
CA CYS A 21 -17.96 -5.86 -13.96
C CYS A 21 -17.11 -5.36 -15.14
N ASP A 22 -17.65 -4.44 -15.93
CA ASP A 22 -17.01 -3.98 -17.17
C ASP A 22 -15.60 -3.43 -16.94
N ASN A 23 -15.37 -2.71 -15.84
CA ASN A 23 -14.03 -2.21 -15.51
C ASN A 23 -13.04 -3.33 -15.18
N CYS A 24 -13.42 -4.27 -14.31
CA CYS A 24 -12.53 -5.36 -13.89
C CYS A 24 -12.28 -6.35 -15.03
N ARG A 25 -13.30 -6.64 -15.84
CA ARG A 25 -13.15 -7.44 -17.06
C ARG A 25 -12.27 -6.72 -18.08
N GLY A 26 -12.52 -5.42 -18.28
CA GLY A 26 -11.83 -4.61 -19.26
C GLY A 26 -10.34 -4.49 -18.98
N VAL A 27 -9.94 -4.26 -17.73
CA VAL A 27 -8.52 -4.18 -17.35
C VAL A 27 -7.81 -5.53 -17.42
N ARG A 28 -8.53 -6.66 -17.23
CA ARG A 28 -7.96 -8.00 -17.44
C ARG A 28 -7.75 -8.32 -18.90
N SER A 29 -8.71 -7.97 -19.76
CA SER A 29 -8.65 -8.21 -21.20
C SER A 29 -7.90 -7.13 -21.98
N HIS A 30 -7.41 -6.08 -21.31
CA HIS A 30 -6.78 -4.91 -21.92
C HIS A 30 -7.69 -4.20 -22.95
N SER A 31 -9.01 -4.26 -22.77
CA SER A 31 -10.00 -3.63 -23.66
C SER A 31 -10.39 -2.21 -23.23
N ILE A 32 -9.93 -1.76 -22.05
CA ILE A 32 -10.06 -0.37 -21.59
C ILE A 32 -8.68 0.18 -21.24
N ASN A 33 -8.50 1.49 -21.37
CA ASN A 33 -7.30 2.19 -20.91
C ASN A 33 -7.41 2.48 -19.41
N ALA A 34 -7.06 1.50 -18.57
CA ALA A 34 -7.08 1.63 -17.12
C ALA A 34 -5.86 0.95 -16.48
N THR A 35 -5.43 1.48 -15.34
CA THR A 35 -4.28 0.95 -14.57
C THR A 35 -4.77 0.18 -13.35
N ARG A 36 -4.15 -0.97 -13.07
CA ARG A 36 -4.39 -1.74 -11.84
C ARG A 36 -3.99 -0.94 -10.60
N ARG A 37 -4.68 -1.14 -9.49
CA ARG A 37 -4.47 -0.41 -8.23
C ARG A 37 -4.63 -1.33 -7.03
N THR A 38 -3.69 -1.20 -6.10
CA THR A 38 -3.78 -1.77 -4.74
C THR A 38 -4.73 -0.93 -3.87
N GLN A 39 -5.15 -1.50 -2.76
CA GLN A 39 -6.06 -0.90 -1.78
C GLN A 39 -5.46 0.34 -1.11
N SER A 40 -6.33 1.26 -0.71
CA SER A 40 -6.01 2.60 -0.19
C SER A 40 -4.95 2.61 0.90
N SER A 41 -3.85 3.31 0.63
CA SER A 41 -2.80 3.64 1.61
C SER A 41 -1.91 4.73 1.06
N ILE A 42 -1.41 5.61 1.93
CA ILE A 42 -0.42 6.64 1.59
C ILE A 42 0.72 6.64 2.61
N ALA A 43 1.88 7.13 2.21
CA ALA A 43 2.98 7.46 3.11
C ALA A 43 3.29 8.95 3.05
N VAL A 44 3.57 9.55 4.21
CA VAL A 44 3.87 10.97 4.35
C VAL A 44 5.23 11.14 5.02
N SER A 45 6.04 12.07 4.52
CA SER A 45 7.35 12.38 5.08
C SER A 45 7.64 13.88 4.98
N ASP A 46 8.44 14.41 5.90
CA ASP A 46 8.98 15.77 5.85
C ASP A 46 10.42 15.82 5.31
N ASP A 47 11.17 14.72 5.37
CA ASP A 47 12.59 14.62 4.99
C ASP A 47 12.89 13.63 3.85
N GLY A 48 11.90 12.84 3.41
CA GLY A 48 12.02 11.81 2.37
C GLY A 48 12.71 10.51 2.83
N LYS A 49 12.97 10.35 4.12
CA LYS A 49 13.63 9.18 4.73
C LYS A 49 12.78 8.53 5.81
N ASN A 50 12.16 9.34 6.65
CA ASN A 50 11.28 8.92 7.73
C ASN A 50 9.82 9.10 7.28
N TRP A 51 9.07 8.02 7.31
CA TRP A 51 7.71 7.96 6.75
C TRP A 51 6.69 7.58 7.82
N VAL A 52 5.56 8.27 7.79
CA VAL A 52 4.33 7.86 8.48
C VAL A 52 3.41 7.20 7.46
N LEU A 53 3.02 5.96 7.72
CA LEU A 53 2.06 5.23 6.91
C LEU A 53 0.63 5.55 7.37
N CYS A 54 -0.25 5.93 6.46
CA CYS A 54 -1.68 6.09 6.73
C CYS A 54 -2.43 4.91 6.13
N ASN A 55 -3.03 4.10 7.01
CA ASN A 55 -3.64 2.80 6.73
C ASN A 55 -2.66 1.75 6.20
N VAL A 56 -2.84 0.50 6.61
CA VAL A 56 -1.98 -0.64 6.24
C VAL A 56 -2.81 -1.66 5.49
N SER A 57 -2.83 -1.51 4.17
CA SER A 57 -3.67 -2.32 3.31
C SER A 57 -3.23 -3.79 3.25
N PRO A 58 -4.13 -4.73 2.89
CA PRO A 58 -3.74 -6.12 2.63
C PRO A 58 -2.62 -6.26 1.57
N ASP A 59 -2.47 -5.27 0.70
CA ASP A 59 -1.46 -5.23 -0.37
C ASP A 59 -0.10 -4.68 0.10
N ILE A 60 0.11 -4.43 1.40
CA ILE A 60 1.27 -3.69 1.92
C ILE A 60 2.62 -4.22 1.43
N CYS A 61 2.83 -5.54 1.36
CA CYS A 61 4.09 -6.10 0.87
C CYS A 61 4.39 -5.66 -0.58
N HIS A 62 3.39 -5.68 -1.46
CA HIS A 62 3.54 -5.21 -2.84
C HIS A 62 3.76 -3.70 -2.90
N GLN A 63 3.07 -2.94 -2.04
CA GLN A 63 3.21 -1.48 -1.95
C GLN A 63 4.62 -1.06 -1.52
N LEU A 64 5.20 -1.73 -0.52
CA LEU A 64 6.55 -1.46 -0.04
C LEU A 64 7.61 -1.85 -1.08
N LEU A 65 7.45 -3.00 -1.74
CA LEU A 65 8.36 -3.42 -2.81
C LEU A 65 8.36 -2.45 -3.99
N ALA A 66 7.21 -1.84 -4.31
CA ALA A 66 7.08 -0.84 -5.35
C ALA A 66 7.54 0.58 -4.92
N SER A 67 7.88 0.77 -3.65
CA SER A 67 8.23 2.07 -3.07
C SER A 67 9.58 1.99 -2.33
N PRO A 68 10.70 1.87 -3.06
CA PRO A 68 12.03 1.68 -2.46
C PRO A 68 12.45 2.78 -1.49
N GLU A 69 11.88 3.99 -1.60
CA GLU A 69 12.12 5.09 -0.67
C GLU A 69 11.59 4.85 0.77
N LEU A 70 10.72 3.84 0.97
CA LEU A 70 10.25 3.40 2.29
C LEU A 70 11.16 2.34 2.94
N ASN A 71 12.24 1.92 2.27
CA ASN A 71 13.25 1.01 2.82
C ASN A 71 14.37 1.81 3.50
N ASN A 72 15.03 1.23 4.51
CA ASN A 72 16.28 1.74 5.07
C ASN A 72 17.46 0.81 4.67
N PRO A 73 18.23 1.17 3.62
CA PRO A 73 19.30 0.32 3.09
C PRO A 73 20.59 0.31 3.94
N ASP A 74 20.71 1.17 4.95
CA ASP A 74 21.95 1.34 5.73
C ASP A 74 22.12 0.28 6.84
N VAL A 75 21.15 -0.62 6.99
CA VAL A 75 21.11 -1.65 8.04
C VAL A 75 20.70 -3.01 7.48
N LEU A 76 21.08 -4.11 8.16
CA LEU A 76 20.76 -5.47 7.71
C LEU A 76 19.24 -5.73 7.61
N ARG A 77 18.46 -5.17 8.54
CA ARG A 77 17.00 -5.17 8.54
C ARG A 77 16.52 -3.78 8.91
N GLY A 78 15.84 -3.10 7.99
CA GLY A 78 15.40 -1.73 8.21
C GLY A 78 14.23 -1.32 7.34
N THR A 79 13.48 -0.35 7.81
CA THR A 79 12.42 0.33 7.08
C THR A 79 12.47 1.82 7.42
N GLY A 80 12.05 2.67 6.48
CA GLY A 80 11.81 4.10 6.72
C GLY A 80 10.46 4.36 7.41
N ILE A 81 9.62 3.35 7.62
CA ILE A 81 8.33 3.50 8.31
C ILE A 81 8.57 3.63 9.82
N GLY A 82 8.41 4.85 10.34
CA GLY A 82 8.59 5.15 11.78
C GLY A 82 7.28 5.10 12.57
N ALA A 83 6.14 5.28 11.92
CA ALA A 83 4.83 5.27 12.56
C ALA A 83 3.71 4.86 11.60
N ILE A 84 2.59 4.43 12.17
CA ILE A 84 1.37 4.06 11.45
C ILE A 84 0.20 4.83 12.06
N VAL A 85 -0.62 5.44 11.21
CA VAL A 85 -1.90 6.04 11.57
C VAL A 85 -3.00 5.25 10.89
N LEU A 86 -3.94 4.72 11.67
CA LEU A 86 -5.16 4.11 11.16
C LEU A 86 -6.29 5.14 11.21
N THR A 87 -6.96 5.38 10.09
CA THR A 87 -8.11 6.30 10.03
C THR A 87 -9.40 5.68 10.56
N ASP A 88 -9.46 4.35 10.57
CA ASP A 88 -10.58 3.52 10.99
C ASP A 88 -10.09 2.10 11.27
N SER A 89 -11.01 1.19 11.60
CA SER A 89 -10.72 -0.21 11.93
C SER A 89 -11.18 -1.19 10.84
N GLN A 90 -11.36 -0.75 9.60
CA GLN A 90 -11.79 -1.63 8.51
C GLN A 90 -10.67 -2.59 8.08
N ILE A 91 -11.06 -3.78 7.63
CA ILE A 91 -10.11 -4.85 7.26
C ILE A 91 -9.12 -4.38 6.18
N ASP A 92 -9.60 -3.61 5.21
CA ASP A 92 -8.79 -3.04 4.13
C ASP A 92 -7.80 -1.96 4.57
N HIS A 93 -7.92 -1.44 5.79
CA HIS A 93 -7.01 -0.47 6.37
C HIS A 93 -6.13 -1.01 7.50
N CYS A 94 -6.41 -2.22 8.02
CA CYS A 94 -5.65 -2.79 9.15
C CYS A 94 -5.03 -4.16 8.88
N ALA A 95 -5.54 -4.96 7.92
CA ALA A 95 -5.08 -6.34 7.74
C ALA A 95 -3.60 -6.45 7.34
N GLY A 96 -3.04 -5.43 6.70
CA GLY A 96 -1.63 -5.38 6.34
C GLY A 96 -0.69 -5.38 7.54
N LEU A 97 -1.15 -4.99 8.74
CA LEU A 97 -0.35 -5.04 9.96
C LEU A 97 0.18 -6.46 10.25
N LEU A 98 -0.58 -7.50 9.88
CA LEU A 98 -0.17 -8.89 10.03
C LEU A 98 1.09 -9.23 9.21
N ASN A 99 1.35 -8.50 8.13
CA ASN A 99 2.53 -8.66 7.28
C ASN A 99 3.76 -7.87 7.78
N LEU A 100 3.61 -7.01 8.78
CA LEU A 100 4.70 -6.20 9.35
C LEU A 100 5.22 -6.76 10.69
N ARG A 101 4.81 -7.98 11.06
CA ARG A 101 5.10 -8.60 12.37
C ARG A 101 6.58 -8.89 12.63
N GLU A 102 7.39 -9.05 11.58
CA GLU A 102 8.85 -9.23 11.66
C GLU A 102 9.61 -7.92 11.90
N GLY A 103 8.92 -6.80 12.14
CA GLY A 103 9.50 -5.47 12.33
C GLY A 103 10.21 -5.25 13.67
N CYS A 104 10.08 -6.16 14.64
CA CYS A 104 10.89 -6.15 15.85
C CYS A 104 12.28 -6.76 15.57
N PRO A 105 13.38 -6.09 15.91
CA PRO A 105 14.74 -6.65 15.86
C PRO A 105 14.90 -7.92 16.72
#